data_AF-A0A961DYN1-F1
#
_entry.id   AF-A0A961DYN1-F1
#
_cell.length_a   1.000
_cell.length_b   1.000
_cell.length_c   1.000
_cell.angle_alpha   90.00
_cell.angle_beta   90.00
_cell.angle_gamma   90.00
#
_symmetry.space_group_name_H-M   'P 1'
#
loop_
_entity.id
_entity.type
_entity.pdbx_description
1 polymer ?
#
loop_
_entity_poly.entity_id
_entity_poly.type
_entity_poly.pdbx_seq_one_letter_code
_entity_poly.pdbx_strand_id
1 'polypeptide(L)'
;PEVFEAEWLDGATGPELGAKFRGHVRRNEIGPVYWTTCRVTACEPGREFGFAVLGPGDQAVNNWHYRLTPAGDGTDVTESFRLNQSLPVRVFWMFAGYLRGRRNVRDMRTTLERIKKVVEQD
;
A
#
# COMPACT_ATOMS: atom_id res chain seq x y z
N PRO A 1 -3.81 -1.71 12.46
CA PRO A 1 -3.46 -1.78 11.02
C PRO A 1 -4.40 -2.77 10.37
N GLU A 2 -4.94 -2.42 9.21
CA GLU A 2 -5.94 -3.28 8.58
C GLU A 2 -5.30 -4.52 7.94
N VAL A 3 -4.05 -4.42 7.46
CA VAL A 3 -3.29 -5.55 6.91
C VAL A 3 -2.54 -6.28 8.04
N PHE A 4 -2.63 -7.61 8.07
CA PHE A 4 -1.93 -8.43 9.09
C PHE A 4 -1.09 -9.57 8.52
N GLU A 5 -1.31 -9.97 7.27
CA GLU A 5 -0.42 -10.90 6.57
C GLU A 5 -0.39 -10.57 5.07
N ALA A 6 0.70 -10.96 4.42
CA ALA A 6 0.86 -10.86 2.98
C ALA A 6 1.67 -12.06 2.48
N GLU A 7 1.36 -12.51 1.26
CA GLU A 7 2.08 -13.60 0.61
C GLU A 7 2.28 -13.30 -0.88
N TRP A 8 3.41 -13.77 -1.40
CA TRP A 8 3.73 -13.69 -2.82
C TRP A 8 2.87 -14.67 -3.62
N LEU A 9 2.55 -14.29 -4.85
CA LEU A 9 1.78 -15.08 -5.80
C LEU A 9 2.64 -15.47 -7.00
N ASP A 10 2.13 -16.41 -7.80
CA ASP A 10 2.70 -16.79 -9.10
C ASP A 10 4.19 -17.21 -9.03
N GLY A 11 4.62 -17.78 -7.91
CA GLY A 11 6.00 -18.25 -7.69
C GLY A 11 7.02 -17.16 -7.35
N ALA A 12 6.59 -15.91 -7.18
CA ALA A 12 7.48 -14.84 -6.73
C ALA A 12 8.04 -15.14 -5.33
N THR A 13 9.33 -14.88 -5.13
CA THR A 13 10.02 -15.12 -3.85
C THR A 13 10.39 -13.83 -3.13
N GLY A 14 10.10 -12.68 -3.74
CA GLY A 14 10.49 -11.38 -3.22
C GLY A 14 9.96 -10.23 -4.06
N PRO A 15 10.28 -8.99 -3.67
CA PRO A 15 9.85 -7.80 -4.39
C PRO A 15 10.62 -7.67 -5.70
N GLU A 16 9.89 -7.70 -6.81
CA GLU A 16 10.40 -7.43 -8.15
C GLU A 16 9.33 -6.71 -8.98
N LEU A 17 9.74 -5.93 -9.97
CA LEU A 17 8.80 -5.20 -10.82
C LEU A 17 7.85 -6.18 -11.52
N GLY A 18 6.54 -5.97 -11.35
CA GLY A 18 5.51 -6.82 -11.94
C GLY A 18 5.10 -8.03 -11.10
N ALA A 19 5.86 -8.40 -10.06
CA ALA A 19 5.44 -9.48 -9.15
C ALA A 19 4.10 -9.17 -8.49
N LYS A 20 3.33 -10.22 -8.26
CA LYS A 20 2.05 -10.14 -7.56
C LYS A 20 2.20 -10.68 -6.16
N PHE A 21 1.48 -10.04 -5.24
CA PHE A 21 1.30 -10.51 -3.88
C PHE A 21 -0.16 -10.26 -3.48
N ARG A 22 -0.64 -10.93 -2.45
CA ARG A 22 -1.93 -10.59 -1.83
C ARG A 22 -1.74 -10.22 -0.37
N GLY A 23 -2.44 -9.17 0.04
CA GLY A 23 -2.51 -8.75 1.44
C GLY A 23 -3.85 -9.14 2.04
N HIS A 24 -3.83 -9.65 3.28
CA HIS A 24 -5.03 -9.99 4.03
C HIS A 24 -5.44 -8.79 4.89
N VAL A 25 -6.62 -8.24 4.60
CA VAL A 25 -7.11 -6.99 5.17
C VAL A 25 -8.31 -7.26 6.05
N ARG A 26 -8.28 -6.82 7.31
CA ARG A 26 -9.43 -6.72 8.21
C ARG A 26 -9.91 -5.27 8.25
N ARG A 27 -11.03 -4.99 7.57
CA ARG A 27 -11.55 -3.63 7.40
C ARG A 27 -11.97 -3.00 8.73
N ASN A 28 -11.54 -1.77 9.01
CA ASN A 28 -11.88 -1.03 10.24
C ASN A 28 -11.61 -1.84 11.54
N GLU A 29 -10.76 -2.86 11.51
CA GLU A 29 -10.44 -3.75 12.64
C GLU A 29 -11.65 -4.57 13.19
N ILE A 30 -12.87 -4.33 12.69
CA ILE A 30 -14.15 -4.91 13.15
C ILE A 30 -14.93 -5.58 12.00
N GLY A 31 -14.68 -5.16 10.76
CA GLY A 31 -15.42 -5.56 9.55
C GLY A 31 -14.70 -6.61 8.70
N PRO A 32 -15.29 -6.99 7.55
CA PRO A 32 -14.96 -8.23 6.84
C PRO A 32 -13.48 -8.36 6.54
N VAL A 33 -13.01 -9.59 6.66
CA VAL A 33 -11.64 -9.98 6.33
C VAL A 33 -11.63 -10.43 4.88
N TYR A 34 -10.77 -9.84 4.06
CA TYR A 34 -10.66 -10.17 2.64
C TYR A 34 -9.23 -10.08 2.15
N TRP A 35 -8.93 -10.83 1.10
CA TRP A 35 -7.67 -10.73 0.37
C TRP A 35 -7.77 -9.68 -0.71
N THR A 36 -6.71 -8.89 -0.87
CA THR A 36 -6.56 -7.97 -1.98
C THR A 36 -5.29 -8.29 -2.74
N THR A 37 -5.38 -8.42 -4.06
CA THR A 37 -4.22 -8.69 -4.90
C THR A 37 -3.57 -7.37 -5.29
N CYS A 38 -2.25 -7.33 -5.17
CA CYS A 38 -1.42 -6.21 -5.52
C CYS A 38 -0.39 -6.64 -6.57
N ARG A 39 0.04 -5.69 -7.40
CA ARG A 39 1.16 -5.85 -8.33
C ARG A 39 2.20 -4.80 -8.06
N VAL A 40 3.46 -5.20 -7.94
CA VAL A 40 4.59 -4.27 -7.77
C VAL A 40 4.74 -3.41 -9.02
N THR A 41 4.79 -2.09 -8.83
CA THR A 41 4.89 -1.07 -9.88
C THR A 41 6.18 -0.26 -9.82
N ALA A 42 6.90 -0.28 -8.69
CA ALA A 42 8.25 0.25 -8.55
C ALA A 42 9.01 -0.61 -7.54
N CYS A 43 10.27 -0.93 -7.83
CA CYS A 43 11.10 -1.74 -6.95
C CYS A 43 12.57 -1.42 -7.19
N GLU A 44 13.07 -0.40 -6.50
CA GLU A 44 14.47 -0.02 -6.51
C GLU A 44 15.00 -0.03 -5.08
N PRO A 45 15.88 -0.99 -4.73
CA PRO A 45 16.44 -1.10 -3.38
C PRO A 45 17.03 0.23 -2.89
N GLY A 46 16.63 0.64 -1.68
CA GLY A 46 17.09 1.89 -1.05
C GLY A 46 16.54 3.19 -1.67
N ARG A 47 15.70 3.11 -2.71
CA ARG A 47 15.17 4.31 -3.40
C ARG A 47 13.65 4.37 -3.41
N GLU A 48 12.99 3.31 -3.86
CA GLU A 48 11.53 3.31 -3.95
C GLU A 48 10.91 1.91 -4.01
N PHE A 49 9.69 1.84 -3.48
CA PHE A 49 8.84 0.67 -3.60
C PHE A 49 7.41 1.13 -3.86
N GLY A 50 6.77 0.57 -4.88
CA GLY A 50 5.42 0.92 -5.26
C GLY A 50 4.62 -0.29 -5.68
N PHE A 51 3.32 -0.25 -5.45
CA PHE A 51 2.41 -1.30 -5.88
C PHE A 51 1.03 -0.76 -6.22
N ALA A 52 0.35 -1.42 -7.14
CA ALA A 52 -1.03 -1.18 -7.48
C ALA A 52 -1.92 -2.26 -6.86
N VAL A 53 -2.95 -1.85 -6.12
CA VAL A 53 -4.08 -2.70 -5.76
C VAL A 53 -4.87 -3.00 -7.04
N LEU A 54 -5.13 -4.28 -7.30
CA LEU A 54 -5.84 -4.76 -8.48
C LEU A 54 -7.32 -5.00 -8.17
N GLY A 55 -8.17 -4.50 -9.05
CA GLY A 55 -9.60 -4.81 -9.10
C GLY A 55 -9.93 -5.88 -10.15
N PRO A 56 -11.21 -6.02 -10.51
CA PRO A 56 -11.65 -6.95 -11.55
C PRO A 56 -10.87 -6.77 -12.86
N GLY A 57 -10.46 -7.89 -13.47
CA GLY A 57 -9.71 -7.87 -14.74
C GLY A 57 -8.30 -7.28 -14.64
N ASP A 58 -7.64 -7.39 -13.48
CA ASP A 58 -6.29 -6.85 -13.22
C ASP A 58 -6.16 -5.32 -13.40
N GLN A 59 -7.28 -4.60 -13.37
CA GLN A 59 -7.27 -3.15 -13.46
C GLN A 59 -6.73 -2.54 -12.17
N ALA A 60 -5.70 -1.69 -12.27
CA ALA A 60 -5.20 -0.95 -11.11
C ALA A 60 -6.27 0.01 -10.57
N VAL A 61 -6.66 -0.14 -9.30
CA VAL A 61 -7.67 0.72 -8.65
C VAL A 61 -7.04 1.78 -7.75
N ASN A 62 -5.96 1.44 -7.06
CA ASN A 62 -5.24 2.35 -6.17
C ASN A 62 -3.74 2.06 -6.25
N ASN A 63 -2.92 3.08 -6.40
CA ASN A 63 -1.47 2.96 -6.42
C ASN A 63 -0.92 3.50 -5.11
N TRP A 64 -0.04 2.73 -4.49
CA TRP A 64 0.75 3.13 -3.33
C TRP A 64 2.21 3.26 -3.77
N HIS A 65 2.90 4.23 -3.19
CA HIS A 65 4.31 4.47 -3.47
C HIS A 65 5.03 4.98 -2.24
N TYR A 66 6.13 4.33 -1.91
CA TYR A 66 7.08 4.69 -0.88
C TYR A 66 8.34 5.19 -1.55
N ARG A 67 8.75 6.42 -1.22
CA ARG A 67 10.04 6.98 -1.60
C ARG A 67 10.95 7.02 -0.39
N LEU A 68 12.15 6.49 -0.56
CA LEU A 68 13.21 6.47 0.43
C LEU A 68 14.24 7.52 0.02
N THR A 69 14.38 8.57 0.84
CA THR A 69 15.32 9.66 0.59
C THR A 69 16.39 9.64 1.68
N PRO A 70 17.68 9.48 1.33
CA PRO A 70 18.75 9.55 2.32
C PRO A 70 18.70 10.87 3.10
N ALA A 71 18.78 10.79 4.42
CA ALA A 71 18.67 11.94 5.32
C ALA A 71 19.67 11.79 6.49
N GLY A 72 20.89 12.29 6.30
CA GLY A 72 21.95 12.18 7.30
C GLY A 72 22.34 10.72 7.56
N ASP A 73 22.22 10.29 8.80
CA ASP A 73 22.43 8.91 9.27
C ASP A 73 21.19 8.02 9.09
N GLY A 74 20.07 8.57 8.61
CA GLY A 74 18.81 7.87 8.41
C GLY A 74 18.24 7.98 7.00
N THR A 75 16.95 7.68 6.89
CA THR A 75 16.19 7.75 5.64
C THR A 75 14.82 8.35 5.90
N ASP A 76 14.49 9.40 5.15
CA ASP A 76 13.13 9.94 5.09
C ASP A 76 12.28 9.05 4.19
N VAL A 77 11.27 8.42 4.76
CA VAL A 77 10.30 7.59 4.03
C VAL A 77 9.03 8.40 3.79
N THR A 78 8.73 8.67 2.51
CA THR A 78 7.48 9.33 2.10
C THR A 78 6.52 8.29 1.53
N GLU A 79 5.37 8.11 2.18
CA GLU A 79 4.26 7.33 1.64
C GLU A 79 3.29 8.22 0.86
N SER A 80 2.90 7.79 -0.33
CA SER A 80 1.91 8.47 -1.17
C SER A 80 0.96 7.48 -1.81
N PHE A 81 -0.26 7.93 -2.12
CA PHE A 81 -1.23 7.12 -2.86
C PHE A 81 -1.88 7.91 -3.99
N ARG A 82 -2.27 7.21 -5.05
CA ARG A 82 -2.97 7.75 -6.20
C ARG A 82 -4.06 6.79 -6.66
N LEU A 83 -5.30 7.25 -6.58
CA LEU A 83 -6.45 6.51 -7.11
C LEU A 83 -6.48 6.60 -8.63
N ASN A 84 -6.86 5.50 -9.29
CA ASN A 84 -7.04 5.52 -10.73
C ASN A 84 -8.22 6.45 -11.11
N GLN A 85 -8.08 7.20 -12.20
CA GLN A 85 -9.07 8.20 -12.65
C GLN A 85 -10.23 7.60 -13.45
N SER A 86 -10.39 6.28 -13.49
CA SER A 86 -11.57 5.69 -14.13
C SER A 86 -12.83 6.14 -13.38
N LEU A 87 -13.82 6.61 -14.14
CA LEU A 87 -15.08 7.17 -13.63
C LEU A 87 -15.76 6.28 -12.56
N PRO A 88 -15.83 4.94 -12.71
CA PRO A 88 -16.42 4.07 -11.70
C PRO A 88 -15.62 4.03 -10.39
N VAL A 89 -14.28 3.99 -10.46
CA VAL A 89 -13.40 4.00 -9.29
C VAL A 89 -13.47 5.34 -8.58
N ARG A 90 -13.45 6.45 -9.33
CA ARG A 90 -13.65 7.79 -8.80
C ARG A 90 -15.00 7.94 -8.10
N VAL A 91 -16.09 7.45 -8.69
CA VAL A 91 -17.44 7.50 -8.11
C VAL A 91 -17.52 6.67 -6.83
N PHE A 92 -17.06 5.41 -6.85
CA PHE A 92 -17.02 4.56 -5.65
C PHE A 92 -16.22 5.21 -4.49
N TRP A 93 -15.07 5.82 -4.81
CA TRP A 93 -14.24 6.49 -3.82
C TRP A 93 -14.77 7.87 -3.40
N MET A 94 -15.48 8.58 -4.27
CA MET A 94 -16.15 9.85 -3.95
C MET A 94 -17.22 9.65 -2.89
N PHE A 95 -17.96 8.53 -2.94
CA PHE A 95 -18.96 8.18 -1.94
C PHE A 95 -18.38 7.52 -0.67
N ALA A 96 -17.35 6.67 -0.78
CA ALA A 96 -16.80 5.94 0.37
C ALA A 96 -15.55 6.57 1.02
N GLY A 97 -14.89 7.49 0.34
CA GLY A 97 -13.53 7.95 0.65
C GLY A 97 -13.40 9.42 1.05
N TYR A 98 -14.34 10.29 0.66
CA TYR A 98 -14.41 11.67 1.17
C TYR A 98 -14.58 11.71 2.70
N LEU A 99 -15.36 10.79 3.27
CA LEU A 99 -15.51 10.58 4.72
C LEU A 99 -14.24 10.00 5.40
N ARG A 100 -13.26 9.54 4.62
CA ARG A 100 -12.06 8.83 5.09
C ARG A 100 -10.76 9.62 5.00
N GLY A 101 -10.72 10.80 4.38
CA GLY A 101 -9.46 11.55 4.17
C GLY A 101 -8.61 11.73 5.44
N ARG A 102 -9.22 12.19 6.55
CA ARG A 102 -8.52 12.33 7.84
C ARG A 102 -8.07 10.99 8.44
N ARG A 103 -8.87 9.94 8.26
CA ARG A 103 -8.55 8.58 8.71
C ARG A 103 -7.39 8.01 7.90
N ASN A 104 -7.40 8.16 6.58
CA ASN A 104 -6.31 7.71 5.71
C ASN A 104 -4.99 8.36 6.09
N VAL A 105 -4.95 9.69 6.28
CA VAL A 105 -3.70 10.38 6.70
C VAL A 105 -3.20 9.84 8.05
N ARG A 106 -4.11 9.60 9.00
CA ARG A 106 -3.75 9.02 10.30
C ARG A 106 -3.23 7.59 10.14
N ASP A 107 -3.90 6.76 9.36
CA ASP A 107 -3.56 5.35 9.20
C ASP A 107 -2.24 5.20 8.39
N MET A 108 -1.97 6.10 7.43
CA MET A 108 -0.67 6.26 6.75
C MET A 108 0.44 6.62 7.75
N ARG A 109 0.20 7.64 8.60
CA ARG A 109 1.16 7.99 9.66
C ARG A 109 1.44 6.80 10.58
N THR A 110 0.42 6.09 11.03
CA THR A 110 0.58 4.89 11.85
C THR A 110 1.37 3.80 11.13
N THR A 111 1.25 3.69 9.80
CA THR A 111 2.05 2.76 8.99
C THR A 111 3.52 3.16 9.01
N LEU A 112 3.84 4.43 8.74
CA LEU A 112 5.21 4.96 8.79
C LEU A 112 5.84 4.85 10.19
N GLU A 113 5.09 5.15 11.25
CA GLU A 113 5.56 5.01 12.64
C GLU A 113 5.89 3.56 12.98
N ARG A 114 5.12 2.59 12.48
CA ARG A 114 5.40 1.16 12.66
C ARG A 114 6.62 0.72 11.88
N ILE A 115 6.78 1.17 10.64
CA ILE A 115 7.98 0.91 9.83
C ILE A 115 9.20 1.42 10.61
N LYS A 116 9.18 2.69 11.03
CA LYS A 116 10.23 3.29 11.85
C LYS A 116 10.55 2.45 13.08
N LYS A 117 9.52 2.08 13.85
CA LYS A 117 9.69 1.25 15.05
C LYS A 117 10.39 -0.09 14.76
N VAL A 118 10.01 -0.79 13.68
CA VAL A 118 10.61 -2.09 13.34
C VAL A 118 12.07 -1.94 12.91
N VAL A 119 12.38 -0.94 12.07
CA VAL A 119 13.74 -0.77 11.52
C VAL A 119 14.73 -0.15 12.51
N GLU A 120 14.24 0.55 13.54
CA GLU A 120 15.06 1.12 14.62
C GLU A 120 15.14 0.21 15.86
N GLN A 121 14.48 -0.95 15.82
CA GLN A 121 14.50 -1.91 16.93
C GLN A 121 15.72 -2.85 16.92
N ASP A 122 16.68 -2.63 16.01
CA ASP A 122 17.98 -3.30 15.94
C ASP A 122 19.08 -2.50 16.67
#